data_AF-A0A2G2V7E8-F1
#
_entry.id   AF-A0A2G2V7E8-F1
#
_cell.length_a   1.000
_cell.length_b   1.000
_cell.length_c   1.000
_cell.angle_alpha   90.00
_cell.angle_beta   90.00
_cell.angle_gamma   90.00
#
_symmetry.space_group_name_H-M   'P 1'
#
loop_
_entity.id
_entity.type
_entity.pdbx_description
1 polymer ?
#
loop_
_entity_poly.entity_id
_entity_poly.type
_entity_poly.pdbx_seq_one_letter_code
_entity_poly.pdbx_strand_id
1 'polypeptide(L)'
;MEAEKNGGTSSKHSRKKSFTRPSWLLCTIADLDKKMKKLVLSIPNKGGADSFTERADAYYQKRPQLLALIQELYDNYLSLADRYCQALAKNHHRRNSFPISSFHLDDNDDQYVKEENNGSEIIDSDAESSLSYQLPFPPAQAKFESDMIVADLVIRNVDCEIIQHELSQVDKHCIESSRKIELQESLLELLESERLILLNENARLGYKVASLIEENKGLSSESLFMKRKVAELARCMLKRREDHRVCVLSQKVEDLQGQIYGLERRNKEYYEQLLKHEEEKRSRSNMRLKGCFKVNEEAVGSVKNSEQQRNVGAEVGKKVPKLWNRVKKLDIFLCASDFNPTYC
;
A
#
# COMPACT_ATOMS: atom_id res chain seq x y z
N MET A 1 -108.45 46.43 2.30
CA MET A 1 -107.36 45.75 1.58
C MET A 1 -106.65 44.86 2.59
N GLU A 2 -106.60 43.58 2.25
CA GLU A 2 -106.33 42.44 3.12
C GLU A 2 -104.86 42.30 3.53
N ALA A 3 -104.67 41.56 4.62
CA ALA A 3 -103.42 41.23 5.27
C ALA A 3 -103.28 39.71 5.44
N GLU A 4 -102.02 39.26 5.47
CA GLU A 4 -101.49 37.97 6.00
C GLU A 4 -101.99 36.66 5.34
N LYS A 5 -101.25 35.54 5.26
CA LYS A 5 -100.31 34.93 6.22
C LYS A 5 -99.49 33.78 5.57
N ASN A 6 -98.41 33.42 6.26
CA ASN A 6 -97.41 32.36 6.00
C ASN A 6 -97.92 30.93 5.70
N GLY A 7 -97.06 30.14 5.02
CA GLY A 7 -97.05 28.67 5.04
C GLY A 7 -95.92 28.09 4.18
N GLY A 8 -94.92 27.46 4.80
CA GLY A 8 -93.70 26.98 4.12
C GLY A 8 -93.76 25.55 3.61
N THR A 9 -92.77 25.17 2.79
CA THR A 9 -92.36 23.77 2.58
C THR A 9 -90.88 23.66 2.23
N SER A 10 -90.24 22.73 2.94
CA SER A 10 -88.85 22.27 2.86
C SER A 10 -88.45 21.71 1.49
N SER A 11 -87.24 22.02 1.01
CA SER A 11 -86.58 21.28 -0.08
C SER A 11 -85.18 20.83 0.32
N LYS A 12 -84.96 19.52 0.17
CA LYS A 12 -83.84 18.74 0.66
C LYS A 12 -82.62 18.92 -0.24
N HIS A 13 -81.55 19.54 0.28
CA HIS A 13 -80.24 19.45 -0.36
C HIS A 13 -79.55 18.12 0.00
N SER A 14 -79.51 17.22 -0.99
CA SER A 14 -78.67 16.03 -1.00
C SER A 14 -77.19 16.43 -0.89
N ARG A 15 -76.61 16.33 0.32
CA ARG A 15 -75.16 16.43 0.51
C ARG A 15 -74.54 15.09 0.11
N LYS A 16 -74.06 15.00 -1.13
CA LYS A 16 -73.08 13.99 -1.53
C LYS A 16 -71.90 14.08 -0.56
N LYS A 17 -71.74 13.08 0.32
CA LYS A 17 -70.54 12.94 1.16
C LYS A 17 -69.38 12.60 0.22
N SER A 18 -68.59 13.60 -0.14
CA SER A 18 -67.27 13.36 -0.71
C SER A 18 -66.44 12.64 0.35
N PHE A 19 -66.03 11.40 0.08
CA PHE A 19 -64.97 10.74 0.84
C PHE A 19 -63.66 11.46 0.52
N THR A 20 -63.39 12.57 1.20
CA THR A 20 -62.10 13.23 1.14
C THR A 20 -61.08 12.31 1.81
N ARG A 21 -60.12 11.82 1.02
CA ARG A 21 -59.00 11.03 1.55
C ARG A 21 -58.31 11.84 2.66
N PRO A 22 -57.99 11.21 3.81
CA PRO A 22 -57.31 11.92 4.89
C PRO A 22 -56.01 12.55 4.40
N SER A 23 -55.72 13.78 4.82
CA SER A 23 -54.50 14.49 4.43
C SER A 23 -53.23 13.72 4.80
N TRP A 24 -53.24 13.03 5.93
CA TRP A 24 -52.12 12.19 6.38
C TRP A 24 -51.83 11.03 5.41
N LEU A 25 -52.86 10.44 4.79
CA LEU A 25 -52.73 9.36 3.81
C LEU A 25 -52.13 9.87 2.49
N LEU A 26 -52.53 11.08 2.07
CA LEU A 26 -51.99 11.68 0.86
C LEU A 26 -50.52 12.10 1.04
N CYS A 27 -50.15 12.61 2.21
CA CYS A 27 -48.75 12.93 2.54
C CYS A 27 -47.87 11.69 2.57
N THR A 28 -48.30 10.61 3.24
CA THR A 28 -47.51 9.37 3.31
C THR A 28 -47.33 8.72 1.95
N ILE A 29 -48.38 8.68 1.12
CA ILE A 29 -48.28 8.15 -0.26
C ILE A 29 -47.32 9.01 -1.10
N ALA A 30 -47.38 10.34 -0.98
CA ALA A 30 -46.48 11.24 -1.71
C ALA A 30 -45.02 11.09 -1.27
N ASP A 31 -44.77 10.83 0.01
CA ASP A 31 -43.42 10.59 0.54
C ASP A 31 -42.88 9.23 0.11
N LEU A 32 -43.71 8.19 0.09
CA LEU A 32 -43.36 6.88 -0.46
C LEU A 32 -43.03 6.97 -1.96
N ASP A 33 -43.84 7.69 -2.74
CA ASP A 33 -43.63 7.90 -4.18
C ASP A 33 -42.34 8.67 -4.46
N LYS A 34 -42.02 9.71 -3.68
CA LYS A 34 -40.73 10.42 -3.77
C LYS A 34 -39.54 9.51 -3.46
N LYS A 35 -39.64 8.68 -2.43
CA LYS A 35 -38.59 7.70 -2.06
C LYS A 35 -38.40 6.66 -3.16
N MET A 36 -39.49 6.13 -3.72
CA MET A 36 -39.47 5.18 -4.84
C MET A 36 -38.85 5.79 -6.11
N LYS A 37 -39.17 7.04 -6.44
CA LYS A 37 -38.58 7.75 -7.58
C LYS A 37 -37.08 8.01 -7.39
N LYS A 38 -36.66 8.38 -6.18
CA LYS A 38 -35.24 8.52 -5.82
C LYS A 38 -34.49 7.19 -5.97
N LEU A 39 -35.14 6.08 -5.62
CA LEU A 39 -34.59 4.72 -5.79
C LEU A 39 -34.39 4.38 -7.26
N VAL A 40 -35.40 4.55 -8.11
CA VAL A 40 -35.31 4.25 -9.55
C VAL A 40 -34.18 5.05 -10.23
N LEU A 41 -33.94 6.28 -9.79
CA LEU A 41 -32.83 7.12 -10.27
C LEU A 41 -31.46 6.70 -9.70
N SER A 42 -31.43 6.06 -8.53
CA SER A 42 -30.20 5.59 -7.89
C SER A 42 -29.73 4.23 -8.38
N ILE A 43 -30.55 3.50 -9.15
CA ILE A 43 -30.16 2.29 -9.88
C ILE A 43 -29.36 2.77 -11.09
N PRO A 44 -28.02 2.62 -11.11
CA PRO A 44 -27.23 3.09 -12.24
C PRO A 44 -27.61 2.24 -13.45
N ASN A 45 -28.23 2.89 -14.44
CA ASN A 45 -28.55 2.25 -15.70
C ASN A 45 -27.25 2.11 -16.51
N LYS A 46 -26.68 0.89 -16.49
CA LYS A 46 -25.63 0.35 -17.37
C LYS A 46 -24.41 1.23 -17.70
N GLY A 47 -23.23 0.70 -17.36
CA GLY A 47 -22.07 0.77 -18.27
C GLY A 47 -20.74 1.20 -17.65
N GLY A 48 -20.19 0.45 -16.69
CA GLY A 48 -18.85 0.79 -16.20
C GLY A 48 -18.17 -0.24 -15.29
N ALA A 49 -18.40 -1.54 -15.49
CA ALA A 49 -17.61 -2.56 -14.81
C ALA A 49 -17.20 -3.63 -15.83
N ASP A 50 -16.02 -3.45 -16.40
CA ASP A 50 -15.45 -4.33 -17.43
C ASP A 50 -14.88 -5.64 -16.84
N SER A 51 -14.97 -5.83 -15.51
CA SER A 51 -14.52 -7.03 -14.80
C SER A 51 -15.58 -7.62 -13.86
N PHE A 52 -15.57 -8.94 -13.71
CA PHE A 52 -16.45 -9.70 -12.81
C PHE A 52 -16.29 -9.27 -11.35
N THR A 53 -15.06 -9.03 -10.90
CA THR A 53 -14.76 -8.62 -9.52
C THR A 53 -15.42 -7.30 -9.15
N GLU A 54 -15.36 -6.32 -10.05
CA GLU A 54 -15.95 -4.99 -9.85
C GLU A 54 -17.48 -5.06 -9.83
N ARG A 55 -18.07 -5.94 -10.64
CA ARG A 55 -19.51 -6.22 -10.61
C ARG A 55 -19.94 -6.89 -9.29
N ALA A 56 -19.15 -7.83 -8.80
CA ALA A 56 -19.43 -8.52 -7.54
C ALA A 56 -19.33 -7.56 -6.35
N ASP A 57 -18.28 -6.75 -6.28
CA ASP A 57 -18.09 -5.75 -5.21
C ASP A 57 -19.23 -4.72 -5.21
N ALA A 58 -19.57 -4.15 -6.37
CA ALA A 58 -20.71 -3.25 -6.50
C ALA A 58 -22.04 -3.91 -6.05
N TYR A 59 -22.27 -5.19 -6.37
CA TYR A 59 -23.45 -5.93 -5.93
C TYR A 59 -23.50 -6.07 -4.40
N TYR A 60 -22.42 -6.53 -3.78
CA TYR A 60 -22.38 -6.76 -2.33
C TYR A 60 -22.44 -5.46 -1.52
N GLN A 61 -21.92 -4.34 -2.05
CA GLN A 61 -22.06 -3.01 -1.43
C GLN A 61 -23.49 -2.46 -1.52
N LYS A 62 -24.22 -2.73 -2.62
CA LYS A 62 -25.58 -2.21 -2.84
C LYS A 62 -26.67 -3.04 -2.16
N ARG A 63 -26.43 -4.35 -1.98
CA ARG A 63 -27.37 -5.26 -1.33
C ARG A 63 -27.87 -4.82 0.06
N PRO A 64 -27.02 -4.39 1.02
CA PRO A 64 -27.50 -3.96 2.33
C PRO A 64 -28.36 -2.69 2.26
N GLN A 65 -28.05 -1.76 1.34
CA GLN A 65 -28.82 -0.53 1.14
C GLN A 65 -30.23 -0.83 0.61
N LEU A 66 -30.34 -1.82 -0.28
CA LEU A 66 -31.63 -2.29 -0.79
C LEU A 66 -32.46 -3.00 0.29
N LEU A 67 -31.83 -3.86 1.10
CA LEU A 67 -32.51 -4.57 2.19
C LEU A 67 -33.05 -3.62 3.25
N ALA A 68 -32.24 -2.64 3.69
CA ALA A 68 -32.68 -1.62 4.65
C ALA A 68 -33.89 -0.84 4.13
N LEU A 69 -33.90 -0.49 2.85
CA LEU A 69 -35.03 0.21 2.24
C LEU A 69 -36.30 -0.63 2.15
N ILE A 70 -36.18 -1.92 1.78
CA ILE A 70 -37.34 -2.83 1.75
C ILE A 70 -37.95 -2.95 3.16
N GLN A 71 -37.11 -3.06 4.18
CA GLN A 71 -37.56 -3.08 5.57
C GLN A 71 -38.30 -1.77 5.93
N GLU A 72 -37.73 -0.61 5.60
CA GLU A 72 -38.41 0.67 5.83
C GLU A 72 -39.76 0.76 5.11
N LEU A 73 -39.86 0.28 3.86
CA LEU A 73 -41.11 0.28 3.11
C LEU A 73 -42.15 -0.63 3.76
N TYR A 74 -41.73 -1.80 4.24
CA TYR A 74 -42.58 -2.74 4.95
C TYR A 74 -43.10 -2.16 6.27
N ASP A 75 -42.24 -1.54 7.08
CA ASP A 75 -42.62 -0.91 8.34
C ASP A 75 -43.59 0.26 8.13
N ASN A 76 -43.37 1.06 7.07
CA ASN A 76 -44.29 2.13 6.69
C ASN A 76 -45.65 1.59 6.22
N TYR A 77 -45.67 0.48 5.48
CA TYR A 77 -46.90 -0.19 5.07
C TYR A 77 -47.68 -0.71 6.29
N LEU A 78 -47.00 -1.36 7.25
CA LEU A 78 -47.62 -1.80 8.50
C LEU A 78 -48.20 -0.64 9.30
N SER A 79 -47.44 0.46 9.45
CA SER A 79 -47.93 1.66 10.12
C SER A 79 -49.16 2.27 9.42
N LEU A 80 -49.17 2.23 8.08
CA LEU A 80 -50.28 2.70 7.27
C LEU A 80 -51.54 1.84 7.46
N ALA A 81 -51.37 0.52 7.46
CA ALA A 81 -52.43 -0.45 7.69
C ALA A 81 -53.01 -0.31 9.11
N ASP A 82 -52.16 -0.19 10.13
CA ASP A 82 -52.58 0.01 11.52
C ASP A 82 -53.39 1.31 11.69
N ARG A 83 -52.90 2.45 11.16
CA ARG A 83 -53.66 3.72 11.19
C ARG A 83 -54.98 3.64 10.44
N TYR A 84 -55.03 2.88 9.34
CA TYR A 84 -56.26 2.67 8.59
C TYR A 84 -57.28 1.84 9.40
N CYS A 85 -56.84 0.76 10.05
CA CYS A 85 -57.64 -0.03 10.98
C CYS A 85 -58.16 0.82 12.14
N GLN A 86 -57.31 1.66 12.74
CA GLN A 86 -57.72 2.59 13.79
C GLN A 86 -58.72 3.65 13.29
N ALA A 87 -58.56 4.15 12.07
CA ALA A 87 -59.50 5.10 11.48
C ALA A 87 -60.87 4.45 11.19
N LEU A 88 -60.90 3.19 10.76
CA LEU A 88 -62.13 2.41 10.65
C LEU A 88 -62.78 2.21 12.03
N ALA A 89 -62.01 1.76 13.03
CA ALA A 89 -62.50 1.56 14.40
C ALA A 89 -63.07 2.86 15.02
N LYS A 90 -62.39 4.01 14.85
CA LYS A 90 -62.88 5.32 15.30
C LYS A 90 -64.16 5.77 14.58
N ASN A 91 -64.36 5.39 13.33
CA ASN A 91 -65.62 5.62 12.61
C ASN A 91 -66.74 4.69 13.09
N HIS A 92 -66.42 3.47 13.53
CA HIS A 92 -67.36 2.54 14.17
C HIS A 92 -67.76 3.00 15.59
N HIS A 93 -66.84 3.57 16.38
CA HIS A 93 -67.14 4.14 17.70
C HIS A 93 -67.99 5.42 17.65
N ARG A 94 -68.04 6.12 16.50
CA ARG A 94 -69.02 7.21 16.29
C ARG A 94 -70.43 6.72 15.96
N ARG A 95 -70.63 5.43 15.69
CA ARG A 95 -71.96 4.83 15.44
C ARG A 95 -72.52 4.03 16.60
N ASN A 96 -71.69 3.56 17.53
CA ASN A 96 -72.13 2.89 18.76
C ASN A 96 -71.43 3.51 19.97
N SER A 97 -72.08 4.45 20.65
CA SER A 97 -71.67 4.87 22.00
C SER A 97 -72.38 4.03 23.04
N PHE A 98 -71.70 3.04 23.60
CA PHE A 98 -71.93 2.52 24.94
C PHE A 98 -70.56 2.23 25.58
N PRO A 99 -70.29 2.63 26.84
CA PRO A 99 -68.96 2.55 27.42
C PRO A 99 -68.72 1.19 28.09
N ILE A 100 -67.53 0.61 27.91
CA ILE A 100 -67.02 -0.45 28.78
C ILE A 100 -65.64 -0.02 29.31
N SER A 101 -65.48 -0.31 30.59
CA SER A 101 -64.49 0.17 31.56
C SER A 101 -63.03 -0.10 31.20
N SER A 102 -62.19 0.90 31.51
CA SER A 102 -60.74 0.85 31.64
C SER A 102 -60.34 -0.03 32.85
N PHE A 103 -59.34 -0.88 32.68
CA PHE A 103 -58.56 -1.45 33.79
C PHE A 103 -57.09 -1.11 33.57
N HIS A 104 -56.57 -0.35 34.54
CA HIS A 104 -55.19 0.08 34.68
C HIS A 104 -54.60 -0.80 35.78
N LEU A 105 -53.46 -1.44 35.53
CA LEU A 105 -52.64 -2.05 36.57
C LEU A 105 -51.19 -1.65 36.27
N ASP A 106 -50.70 -0.80 37.16
CA ASP A 106 -49.31 -0.36 37.28
C ASP A 106 -48.74 -1.15 38.46
N ASP A 107 -47.60 -1.80 38.30
CA ASP A 107 -46.70 -2.10 39.42
C ASP A 107 -45.27 -2.32 38.89
N ASN A 108 -44.33 -1.64 39.53
CA ASN A 108 -42.90 -1.54 39.20
C ASN A 108 -42.06 -2.33 40.22
N ASP A 109 -40.77 -2.49 39.88
CA ASP A 109 -39.60 -2.92 40.69
C ASP A 109 -39.40 -4.45 40.86
N ASP A 110 -38.20 -5.05 40.75
CA ASP A 110 -36.85 -4.58 40.39
C ASP A 110 -35.89 -5.79 40.17
N GLN A 111 -34.81 -5.56 39.39
CA GLN A 111 -33.43 -6.08 39.50
C GLN A 111 -33.00 -7.57 39.25
N TYR A 112 -32.23 -7.76 38.15
CA TYR A 112 -31.08 -8.66 37.81
C TYR A 112 -30.65 -9.80 38.77
N VAL A 113 -30.29 -11.02 38.32
CA VAL A 113 -28.98 -11.44 37.70
C VAL A 113 -29.10 -12.81 36.96
N LYS A 114 -28.27 -12.98 35.91
CA LYS A 114 -27.81 -14.19 35.17
C LYS A 114 -27.99 -15.55 35.89
N GLU A 115 -28.23 -16.68 35.21
CA GLU A 115 -27.29 -17.42 34.35
C GLU A 115 -27.97 -18.69 33.78
N GLU A 116 -27.21 -19.43 32.98
CA GLU A 116 -27.58 -20.43 31.99
C GLU A 116 -28.29 -21.71 32.51
N ASN A 117 -28.87 -22.41 31.52
CA ASN A 117 -28.88 -23.87 31.36
C ASN A 117 -30.23 -24.58 31.55
N ASN A 118 -30.60 -25.26 30.45
CA ASN A 118 -31.45 -26.43 30.31
C ASN A 118 -32.90 -26.43 30.82
N GLY A 119 -33.80 -26.60 29.83
CA GLY A 119 -34.85 -27.61 29.87
C GLY A 119 -36.09 -27.21 30.63
N SER A 120 -37.16 -26.93 29.90
CA SER A 120 -38.50 -27.12 30.46
C SER A 120 -39.51 -27.43 29.37
N GLU A 121 -40.01 -28.66 29.46
CA GLU A 121 -41.20 -29.18 28.82
C GLU A 121 -42.38 -28.21 29.01
N ILE A 122 -43.03 -27.86 27.90
CA ILE A 122 -44.32 -27.17 27.94
C ILE A 122 -45.36 -28.22 28.29
N ILE A 123 -45.86 -28.16 29.52
CA ILE A 123 -47.09 -28.83 29.94
C ILE A 123 -48.24 -27.99 29.40
N ASP A 124 -48.78 -28.37 28.25
CA ASP A 124 -50.05 -27.82 27.75
C ASP A 124 -51.18 -28.29 28.67
N SER A 125 -51.81 -27.31 29.33
CA SER A 125 -53.02 -27.51 30.12
C SER A 125 -54.24 -27.42 29.21
N ASP A 126 -54.77 -28.57 28.81
CA ASP A 126 -56.09 -28.68 28.17
C ASP A 126 -57.18 -28.57 29.24
N ALA A 127 -57.93 -27.47 29.19
CA ALA A 127 -59.19 -27.31 29.93
C ALA A 127 -60.29 -26.80 28.99
N GLU A 128 -60.66 -27.60 27.99
CA GLU A 128 -61.92 -27.41 27.26
C GLU A 128 -63.10 -27.94 28.10
N SER A 129 -63.61 -27.08 28.98
CA SER A 129 -64.93 -27.24 29.60
C SER A 129 -65.99 -26.63 28.68
N SER A 130 -66.59 -27.46 27.82
CA SER A 130 -67.76 -27.07 27.02
C SER A 130 -69.05 -27.52 27.71
N LEU A 131 -69.76 -26.57 28.32
CA LEU A 131 -71.11 -26.73 28.85
C LEU A 131 -72.12 -26.88 27.70
N SER A 132 -72.87 -27.97 27.70
CA SER A 132 -74.01 -28.20 26.82
C SER A 132 -75.17 -27.24 27.13
N TYR A 133 -75.61 -26.46 26.15
CA TYR A 133 -76.94 -25.85 26.16
C TYR A 133 -77.77 -26.48 25.05
N GLN A 134 -78.74 -27.31 25.45
CA GLN A 134 -79.74 -27.89 24.57
C GLN A 134 -80.92 -26.90 24.42
N LEU A 135 -81.13 -26.38 23.21
CA LEU A 135 -82.35 -25.65 22.83
C LEU A 135 -83.43 -26.62 22.33
N PRO A 136 -84.73 -26.41 22.61
CA PRO A 136 -85.79 -27.26 22.07
C PRO A 136 -86.02 -27.00 20.57
N PHE A 137 -85.95 -28.06 19.74
CA PHE A 137 -86.22 -28.04 18.30
C PHE A 137 -87.73 -28.05 17.98
N PRO A 138 -88.23 -27.25 17.01
CA PRO A 138 -89.47 -27.52 16.28
C PRO A 138 -89.22 -28.45 15.06
N PRO A 139 -90.17 -29.33 14.70
CA PRO A 139 -89.93 -30.39 13.72
C PRO A 139 -90.23 -29.90 12.28
N ALA A 140 -89.20 -29.46 11.55
CA ALA A 140 -89.29 -29.27 10.09
C ALA A 140 -87.93 -29.23 9.32
N GLN A 141 -86.77 -29.50 9.92
CA GLN A 141 -85.47 -29.06 9.36
C GLN A 141 -84.56 -30.14 8.73
N ALA A 142 -84.94 -31.42 8.73
CA ALA A 142 -84.04 -32.52 8.33
C ALA A 142 -83.44 -32.43 6.91
N LYS A 143 -84.11 -31.76 5.95
CA LYS A 143 -83.56 -31.59 4.59
C LYS A 143 -82.51 -30.48 4.49
N PHE A 144 -82.68 -29.39 5.23
CA PHE A 144 -81.79 -28.22 5.14
C PHE A 144 -80.46 -28.43 5.88
N GLU A 145 -80.51 -29.23 6.95
CA GLU A 145 -79.34 -29.63 7.74
C GLU A 145 -78.41 -30.54 6.93
N SER A 146 -78.99 -31.45 6.12
CA SER A 146 -78.26 -32.35 5.23
C SER A 146 -77.47 -31.59 4.17
N ASP A 147 -78.09 -30.62 3.51
CA ASP A 147 -77.44 -29.82 2.45
C ASP A 147 -76.32 -28.92 3.01
N MET A 148 -76.47 -28.43 4.25
CA MET A 148 -75.46 -27.63 4.93
C MET A 148 -74.24 -28.47 5.34
N ILE A 149 -74.45 -29.70 5.78
CA ILE A 149 -73.37 -30.67 6.06
C ILE A 149 -72.61 -31.01 4.77
N VAL A 150 -73.33 -31.21 3.66
CA VAL A 150 -72.69 -31.48 2.35
C VAL A 150 -71.88 -30.27 1.87
N ALA A 151 -72.41 -29.05 2.02
CA ALA A 151 -71.68 -27.83 1.66
C ALA A 151 -70.41 -27.65 2.52
N ASP A 152 -70.49 -27.89 3.83
CA ASP A 152 -69.32 -27.83 4.72
C ASP A 152 -68.28 -28.89 4.33
N LEU A 153 -68.69 -30.13 4.04
CA LEU A 153 -67.80 -31.19 3.57
C LEU A 153 -67.08 -30.80 2.27
N VAL A 154 -67.79 -30.19 1.31
CA VAL A 154 -67.20 -29.74 0.03
C VAL A 154 -66.21 -28.60 0.27
N ILE A 155 -66.55 -27.62 1.11
CA ILE A 155 -65.65 -26.52 1.47
C ILE A 155 -64.38 -27.09 2.12
N ARG A 156 -64.54 -27.98 3.10
CA ARG A 156 -63.40 -28.63 3.79
C ARG A 156 -62.55 -29.47 2.85
N ASN A 157 -63.14 -30.15 1.87
CA ASN A 157 -62.37 -30.92 0.88
C ASN A 157 -61.53 -30.00 -0.01
N VAL A 158 -62.10 -28.89 -0.48
CA VAL A 158 -61.37 -27.89 -1.28
C VAL A 158 -60.27 -27.23 -0.46
N ASP A 159 -60.54 -26.88 0.80
CA ASP A 159 -59.53 -26.33 1.71
C ASP A 159 -58.37 -27.31 1.92
N CYS A 160 -58.66 -28.61 2.09
CA CYS A 160 -57.65 -29.66 2.20
C CYS A 160 -56.79 -29.76 0.93
N GLU A 161 -57.39 -29.68 -0.26
CA GLU A 161 -56.65 -29.69 -1.54
C GLU A 161 -55.74 -28.45 -1.68
N ILE A 162 -56.22 -27.27 -1.29
CA ILE A 162 -55.43 -26.03 -1.30
C ILE A 162 -54.23 -26.15 -0.36
N ILE A 163 -54.47 -26.57 0.90
CA ILE A 163 -53.41 -26.75 1.90
C ILE A 163 -52.39 -27.79 1.43
N GLN A 164 -52.83 -28.88 0.81
CA GLN A 164 -51.94 -29.92 0.29
C GLN A 164 -51.06 -29.41 -0.86
N HIS A 165 -51.62 -28.60 -1.76
CA HIS A 165 -50.86 -27.95 -2.82
C HIS A 165 -49.83 -26.96 -2.24
N GLU A 166 -50.23 -26.12 -1.29
CA GLU A 166 -49.34 -25.18 -0.62
C GLU A 166 -48.19 -25.89 0.10
N LEU A 167 -48.48 -26.97 0.83
CA LEU A 167 -47.45 -27.83 1.45
C LEU A 167 -46.48 -28.39 0.41
N SER A 168 -46.98 -28.91 -0.73
CA SER A 168 -46.11 -29.41 -1.80
C SER A 168 -45.21 -28.33 -2.40
N GLN A 169 -45.68 -27.08 -2.49
CA GLN A 169 -44.86 -25.98 -2.98
C GLN A 169 -43.78 -25.55 -1.97
N VAL A 170 -44.14 -25.48 -0.68
CA VAL A 170 -43.18 -25.17 0.39
C VAL A 170 -42.12 -26.26 0.50
N ASP A 171 -42.50 -27.53 0.38
CA ASP A 171 -41.58 -28.67 0.40
C ASP A 171 -40.54 -28.58 -0.73
N LYS A 172 -40.98 -28.32 -1.97
CA LYS A 172 -40.07 -28.08 -3.11
C LYS A 172 -39.12 -26.91 -2.86
N HIS A 173 -39.62 -25.80 -2.30
CA HIS A 173 -38.78 -24.66 -1.97
C HIS A 173 -37.79 -24.98 -0.85
N CYS A 174 -38.18 -25.77 0.14
CA CYS A 174 -37.31 -26.23 1.22
C CYS A 174 -36.16 -27.10 0.68
N ILE A 175 -36.46 -28.05 -0.21
CA ILE A 175 -35.46 -28.91 -0.86
C ILE A 175 -34.48 -28.08 -1.68
N GLU A 176 -34.97 -27.16 -2.51
CA GLU A 176 -34.11 -26.30 -3.33
C GLU A 176 -33.24 -25.38 -2.44
N SER A 177 -33.81 -24.83 -1.37
CA SER A 177 -33.07 -24.04 -0.39
C SER A 177 -32.00 -24.86 0.33
N SER A 178 -32.31 -26.09 0.73
CA SER A 178 -31.38 -27.01 1.38
C SER A 178 -30.21 -27.35 0.46
N ARG A 179 -30.49 -27.70 -0.80
CA ARG A 179 -29.47 -27.94 -1.82
C ARG A 179 -28.58 -26.72 -2.06
N LYS A 180 -29.16 -25.53 -2.06
CA LYS A 180 -28.40 -24.28 -2.21
C LYS A 180 -27.45 -24.04 -1.03
N ILE A 181 -27.90 -24.32 0.19
CA ILE A 181 -27.07 -24.22 1.40
C ILE A 181 -25.91 -25.22 1.32
N GLU A 182 -26.18 -26.48 0.98
CA GLU A 182 -25.15 -27.51 0.84
C GLU A 182 -24.09 -27.15 -0.22
N LEU A 183 -24.50 -26.58 -1.35
CA LEU A 183 -23.58 -26.07 -2.38
C LEU A 183 -22.74 -24.89 -1.87
N GLN A 184 -23.34 -24.01 -1.06
CA GLN A 184 -22.62 -22.88 -0.46
C GLN A 184 -21.61 -23.35 0.59
N GLU A 185 -21.95 -24.35 1.39
CA GLU A 185 -21.04 -24.99 2.35
C GLU A 185 -19.87 -25.66 1.64
N SER A 186 -20.15 -26.44 0.58
CA SER A 186 -19.09 -27.09 -0.22
C SER A 186 -18.14 -26.08 -0.87
N LEU A 187 -18.67 -24.96 -1.38
CA LEU A 187 -17.84 -23.88 -1.93
C LEU A 187 -16.96 -23.24 -0.85
N LEU A 188 -17.51 -23.04 0.35
CA LEU A 188 -16.78 -22.46 1.48
C LEU A 188 -15.64 -23.39 1.91
N GLU A 189 -15.89 -24.70 2.02
CA GLU A 189 -14.87 -25.70 2.33
C GLU A 189 -13.74 -25.71 1.29
N LEU A 190 -14.07 -25.64 0.00
CA LEU A 190 -13.07 -25.53 -1.07
C LEU A 190 -12.21 -24.26 -0.92
N LEU A 191 -12.84 -23.11 -0.69
CA LEU A 191 -12.11 -21.85 -0.49
C LEU A 191 -11.23 -21.89 0.78
N GLU A 192 -11.69 -22.51 1.86
CA GLU A 192 -10.89 -22.70 3.06
C GLU A 192 -9.69 -23.62 2.83
N SER A 193 -9.87 -24.70 2.05
CA SER A 193 -8.79 -25.60 1.65
C SER A 193 -7.75 -24.91 0.77
N GLU A 194 -8.18 -24.12 -0.22
CA GLU A 194 -7.30 -23.31 -1.07
C GLU A 194 -6.52 -22.28 -0.23
N ARG A 195 -7.21 -21.60 0.70
CA ARG A 195 -6.57 -20.66 1.64
C ARG A 195 -5.48 -21.37 2.46
N LEU A 196 -5.75 -22.57 2.95
CA LEU A 196 -4.79 -23.33 3.74
C LEU A 196 -3.57 -23.77 2.91
N ILE A 197 -3.78 -24.21 1.67
CA ILE A 197 -2.71 -24.55 0.72
C ILE A 197 -1.83 -23.32 0.46
N LEU A 198 -2.44 -22.17 0.15
CA LEU A 198 -1.71 -20.92 -0.10
C LEU A 198 -0.94 -20.44 1.14
N LEU A 199 -1.50 -20.57 2.33
CA LEU A 199 -0.80 -20.25 3.58
C LEU A 199 0.42 -21.17 3.79
N ASN A 200 0.29 -22.46 3.52
CA ASN A 200 1.39 -23.41 3.63
C ASN A 200 2.51 -23.10 2.62
N GLU A 201 2.13 -22.84 1.37
CA GLU A 201 3.08 -22.49 0.31
C GLU A 201 3.81 -21.18 0.61
N ASN A 202 3.10 -20.16 1.12
CA ASN A 202 3.72 -18.92 1.57
C ASN A 202 4.71 -19.14 2.71
N ALA A 203 4.39 -19.99 3.68
CA ALA A 203 5.33 -20.34 4.76
C ALA A 203 6.58 -21.05 4.19
N ARG A 204 6.39 -22.01 3.29
CA ARG A 204 7.48 -22.74 2.61
C ARG A 204 8.39 -21.79 1.82
N LEU A 205 7.81 -20.88 1.04
CA LEU A 205 8.54 -19.85 0.31
C LEU A 205 9.26 -18.90 1.28
N GLY A 206 8.64 -18.52 2.39
CA GLY A 206 9.26 -17.73 3.46
C GLY A 206 10.53 -18.37 4.00
N TYR A 207 10.51 -19.68 4.31
CA TYR A 207 11.71 -20.42 4.72
C TYR A 207 12.79 -20.45 3.63
N LYS A 208 12.38 -20.64 2.37
CA LYS A 208 13.34 -20.67 1.25
C LYS A 208 14.02 -19.32 1.06
N VAL A 209 13.26 -18.23 1.14
CA VAL A 209 13.79 -16.86 1.07
C VAL A 209 14.74 -16.59 2.24
N ALA A 210 14.37 -16.95 3.48
CA ALA A 210 15.23 -16.78 4.64
C ALA A 210 16.57 -17.52 4.49
N SER A 211 16.54 -18.77 4.03
CA SER A 211 17.74 -19.57 3.76
C SER A 211 18.64 -18.93 2.70
N LEU A 212 18.07 -18.44 1.59
CA LEU A 212 18.82 -17.77 0.52
C LEU A 212 19.42 -16.43 0.98
N ILE A 213 18.73 -15.70 1.86
CA ILE A 213 19.25 -14.45 2.44
C ILE A 213 20.48 -14.75 3.32
N GLU A 214 20.42 -15.80 4.13
CA GLU A 214 21.54 -16.20 4.98
C GLU A 214 22.76 -16.65 4.16
N GLU A 215 22.55 -17.45 3.11
CA GLU A 215 23.60 -17.86 2.18
C GLU A 215 24.24 -16.64 1.47
N ASN A 216 23.43 -15.72 0.95
CA ASN A 216 23.94 -14.49 0.33
C ASN A 216 24.74 -13.63 1.30
N LYS A 217 24.32 -13.55 2.57
CA LYS A 217 25.09 -12.85 3.61
C LYS A 217 26.45 -13.52 3.83
N GLY A 218 26.49 -14.86 3.84
CA GLY A 218 27.71 -15.65 3.87
C GLY A 218 28.64 -15.35 2.69
N LEU A 219 28.13 -15.47 1.47
CA LEU A 219 28.88 -15.20 0.23
C LEU A 219 29.40 -13.76 0.16
N SER A 220 28.60 -12.79 0.61
CA SER A 220 29.02 -11.38 0.70
C SER A 220 30.21 -11.21 1.64
N SER A 221 30.19 -11.88 2.80
CA SER A 221 31.30 -11.84 3.75
C SER A 221 32.58 -12.50 3.22
N GLU A 222 32.44 -13.61 2.50
CA GLU A 222 33.55 -14.32 1.86
C GLU A 222 34.18 -13.51 0.71
N SER A 223 33.34 -12.94 -0.16
CA SER A 223 33.77 -12.04 -1.23
C SER A 223 34.55 -10.84 -0.68
N LEU A 224 34.06 -10.24 0.41
CA LEU A 224 34.71 -9.12 1.06
C LEU A 224 36.06 -9.54 1.68
N PHE A 225 36.13 -10.71 2.31
CA PHE A 225 37.39 -11.27 2.81
C PHE A 225 38.40 -11.48 1.68
N MET A 226 37.98 -12.09 0.58
CA MET A 226 38.84 -12.33 -0.58
C MET A 226 39.35 -11.00 -1.17
N LYS A 227 38.48 -10.00 -1.29
CA LYS A 227 38.86 -8.64 -1.73
C LYS A 227 39.92 -8.02 -0.82
N ARG A 228 39.80 -8.17 0.50
CA ARG A 228 40.85 -7.72 1.45
C ARG A 228 42.17 -8.44 1.22
N LYS A 229 42.14 -9.77 1.02
CA LYS A 229 43.35 -10.58 0.78
C LYS A 229 44.05 -10.23 -0.52
N VAL A 230 43.30 -10.04 -1.60
CA VAL A 230 43.86 -9.55 -2.87
C VAL A 230 44.50 -8.17 -2.71
N ALA A 231 43.86 -7.27 -1.96
CA ALA A 231 44.40 -5.94 -1.70
C ALA A 231 45.68 -5.98 -0.84
N GLU A 232 45.74 -6.84 0.18
CA GLU A 232 46.96 -7.11 0.97
C GLU A 232 48.10 -7.60 0.08
N LEU A 233 47.83 -8.61 -0.77
CA LEU A 233 48.81 -9.16 -1.70
C LEU A 233 49.33 -8.08 -2.67
N ALA A 234 48.44 -7.26 -3.22
CA ALA A 234 48.81 -6.15 -4.10
C ALA A 234 49.77 -5.17 -3.42
N ARG A 235 49.49 -4.80 -2.15
CA ARG A 235 50.39 -3.95 -1.35
C ARG A 235 51.76 -4.59 -1.14
N CYS A 236 51.81 -5.88 -0.78
CA CYS A 236 53.07 -6.62 -0.61
C CYS A 236 53.89 -6.66 -1.90
N MET A 237 53.25 -6.87 -3.05
CA MET A 237 53.93 -6.88 -4.35
C MET A 237 54.50 -5.51 -4.72
N LEU A 238 53.76 -4.43 -4.48
CA LEU A 238 54.25 -3.07 -4.71
C LEU A 238 55.44 -2.74 -3.80
N LYS A 239 55.35 -3.11 -2.51
CA LYS A 239 56.44 -2.92 -1.56
C LYS A 239 57.71 -3.65 -2.00
N ARG A 240 57.60 -4.92 -2.42
CA ARG A 240 58.74 -5.68 -2.95
C ARG A 240 59.38 -5.04 -4.20
N ARG A 241 58.57 -4.48 -5.10
CA ARG A 241 59.10 -3.77 -6.28
C ARG A 241 59.87 -2.53 -5.88
N GLU A 242 59.35 -1.75 -4.93
CA GLU A 242 60.03 -0.55 -4.45
C GLU A 242 61.33 -0.89 -3.71
N ASP A 243 61.30 -1.88 -2.82
CA ASP A 243 62.50 -2.32 -2.08
C ASP A 243 63.59 -2.83 -3.04
N HIS A 244 63.21 -3.55 -4.10
CA HIS A 244 64.16 -3.95 -5.14
C HIS A 244 64.77 -2.75 -5.87
N ARG A 245 63.97 -1.73 -6.23
CA ARG A 245 64.46 -0.51 -6.86
C ARG A 245 65.42 0.25 -5.95
N VAL A 246 65.07 0.39 -4.68
CA VAL A 246 65.93 1.02 -3.66
C VAL A 246 67.26 0.27 -3.57
N CYS A 247 67.24 -1.07 -3.50
CA CYS A 247 68.45 -1.88 -3.46
C CYS A 247 69.36 -1.63 -4.68
N VAL A 248 68.81 -1.66 -5.90
CA VAL A 248 69.58 -1.41 -7.13
C VAL A 248 70.16 0.01 -7.16
N LEU A 249 69.39 1.01 -6.72
CA LEU A 249 69.85 2.40 -6.66
C LEU A 249 70.93 2.59 -5.59
N SER A 250 70.78 1.99 -4.41
CA SER A 250 71.79 2.04 -3.35
C SER A 250 73.13 1.47 -3.83
N GLN A 251 73.12 0.31 -4.49
CA GLN A 251 74.34 -0.27 -5.06
C GLN A 251 75.02 0.68 -6.05
N LYS A 252 74.23 1.33 -6.92
CA LYS A 252 74.76 2.30 -7.89
C LYS A 252 75.32 3.56 -7.22
N VAL A 253 74.72 4.00 -6.11
CA VAL A 253 75.23 5.12 -5.32
C VAL A 253 76.58 4.76 -4.70
N GLU A 254 76.70 3.57 -4.12
CA GLU A 254 77.96 3.07 -3.56
C GLU A 254 79.06 2.97 -4.61
N ASP A 255 78.75 2.42 -5.79
CA ASP A 255 79.71 2.34 -6.91
C ASP A 255 80.18 3.73 -7.37
N LEU A 256 79.25 4.69 -7.48
CA LEU A 256 79.57 6.07 -7.86
C LEU A 256 80.39 6.78 -6.78
N GLN A 257 80.08 6.56 -5.50
CA GLN A 257 80.88 7.08 -4.38
C GLN A 257 82.31 6.54 -4.42
N GLY A 258 82.49 5.24 -4.70
CA GLY A 258 83.81 4.64 -4.89
C GLY A 258 84.59 5.27 -6.04
N GLN A 259 83.92 5.55 -7.17
CA GLN A 259 84.53 6.25 -8.31
C GLN A 259 84.94 7.69 -7.97
N ILE A 260 84.09 8.44 -7.27
CA ILE A 260 84.38 9.81 -6.81
C ILE A 260 85.60 9.80 -5.89
N TYR A 261 85.63 8.92 -4.89
CA TYR A 261 86.76 8.79 -3.98
C TYR A 261 88.07 8.45 -4.74
N GLY A 262 88.00 7.54 -5.71
CA GLY A 262 89.13 7.20 -6.58
C GLY A 262 89.62 8.38 -7.43
N LEU A 263 88.71 9.24 -7.92
CA LEU A 263 89.03 10.46 -8.65
C LEU A 263 89.64 11.53 -7.75
N GLU A 264 89.07 11.75 -6.56
CA GLU A 264 89.58 12.70 -5.57
C GLU A 264 91.02 12.37 -5.15
N ARG A 265 91.30 11.07 -4.92
CA ARG A 265 92.65 10.60 -4.61
C ARG A 265 93.64 10.90 -5.73
N ARG A 266 93.30 10.57 -6.99
CA ARG A 266 94.15 10.86 -8.15
C ARG A 266 94.34 12.37 -8.38
N ASN A 267 93.29 13.18 -8.18
CA ASN A 267 93.41 14.63 -8.26
C ASN A 267 94.35 15.18 -7.20
N LYS A 268 94.26 14.69 -5.95
CA LYS A 268 95.18 15.08 -4.88
C LYS A 268 96.63 14.76 -5.23
N GLU A 269 96.90 13.54 -5.69
CA GLU A 269 98.23 13.11 -6.15
C GLU A 269 98.74 14.01 -7.31
N TYR A 270 97.87 14.39 -8.24
CA TYR A 270 98.22 15.30 -9.34
C TYR A 270 98.62 16.70 -8.85
N TYR A 271 97.88 17.27 -7.90
CA TYR A 271 98.23 18.58 -7.31
C TYR A 271 99.54 18.52 -6.52
N GLU A 272 99.80 17.44 -5.78
CA GLU A 272 101.07 17.24 -5.08
C GLU A 272 102.26 17.17 -6.05
N GLN A 273 102.10 16.51 -7.19
CA GLN A 273 103.12 16.46 -8.25
C GLN A 273 103.37 17.85 -8.86
N LEU A 274 102.31 18.62 -9.12
CA LEU A 274 102.42 19.99 -9.63
C LEU A 274 103.18 20.91 -8.67
N LEU A 275 102.89 20.83 -7.37
CA LEU A 275 103.59 21.61 -6.34
C LEU A 275 105.08 21.26 -6.28
N LYS A 276 105.42 19.97 -6.30
CA LYS A 276 106.83 19.52 -6.35
C LYS A 276 107.55 20.06 -7.57
N HIS A 277 106.91 20.01 -8.75
CA HIS A 277 107.51 20.54 -9.98
C HIS A 277 107.64 22.07 -9.96
N GLU A 278 106.73 22.81 -9.33
CA GLU A 278 106.86 24.26 -9.14
C GLU A 278 107.98 24.60 -8.15
N GLU A 279 108.12 23.82 -7.07
CA GLU A 279 109.20 23.97 -6.08
C GLU A 279 110.57 23.63 -6.68
N GLU A 280 110.66 22.58 -7.49
CA GLU A 280 111.85 22.26 -8.29
C GLU A 280 112.20 23.38 -9.27
N LYS A 281 111.20 23.97 -9.95
CA LYS A 281 111.39 25.14 -10.82
C LYS A 281 111.84 26.38 -10.05
N ARG A 282 111.26 26.67 -8.88
CA ARG A 282 111.71 27.77 -8.00
C ARG A 282 113.12 27.53 -7.48
N SER A 283 113.47 26.29 -7.13
CA SER A 283 114.84 25.91 -6.73
C SER A 283 115.83 26.10 -7.87
N ARG A 284 115.47 25.69 -9.10
CA ARG A 284 116.26 25.95 -10.31
C ARG A 284 116.34 27.45 -10.65
N SER A 285 115.26 28.22 -10.45
CA SER A 285 115.24 29.67 -10.64
C SER A 285 116.09 30.40 -9.60
N ASN A 286 116.06 29.98 -8.32
CA ASN A 286 116.93 30.51 -7.26
C ASN A 286 118.40 30.15 -7.49
N MET A 287 118.70 28.97 -8.05
CA MET A 287 120.05 28.64 -8.52
C MET A 287 120.48 29.49 -9.73
N ARG A 288 119.53 29.94 -10.58
CA ARG A 288 119.80 30.82 -11.72
C ARG A 288 119.89 32.31 -11.33
N LEU A 289 119.21 32.74 -10.26
CA LEU A 289 119.29 34.09 -9.70
C LEU A 289 120.61 34.36 -8.96
N LYS A 290 121.41 33.32 -8.68
CA LYS A 290 122.78 33.43 -8.15
C LYS A 290 123.84 33.70 -9.23
N GLY A 291 123.41 34.05 -10.44
CA GLY A 291 124.28 34.46 -11.55
C GLY A 291 123.62 35.51 -12.43
N CYS A 292 124.11 36.75 -12.30
CA CYS A 292 123.79 37.94 -13.13
C CYS A 292 122.39 38.56 -12.85
N PHE A 293 122.26 39.86 -12.53
CA PHE A 293 122.87 41.01 -13.20
C PHE A 293 123.10 42.23 -12.28
N LYS A 294 124.14 42.96 -12.68
CA LYS A 294 124.51 44.32 -12.27
C LYS A 294 123.51 45.32 -12.86
N VAL A 295 123.14 46.30 -12.04
CA VAL A 295 122.34 47.48 -12.38
C VAL A 295 122.98 48.25 -13.54
N ASN A 296 122.15 48.71 -14.49
CA ASN A 296 122.35 49.99 -15.15
C ASN A 296 120.99 50.59 -15.54
N GLU A 297 120.91 51.88 -15.27
CA GLU A 297 119.79 52.79 -15.36
C GLU A 297 119.58 53.34 -16.79
N GLU A 298 118.39 53.93 -16.97
CA GLU A 298 117.99 54.98 -17.91
C GLU A 298 117.18 54.67 -19.19
N ALA A 299 115.93 55.14 -19.10
CA ALA A 299 115.29 56.15 -19.96
C ALA A 299 114.35 55.74 -21.12
N VAL A 300 113.06 56.05 -20.86
CA VAL A 300 112.07 56.77 -21.70
C VAL A 300 111.79 56.28 -23.13
N GLY A 301 110.52 55.90 -23.35
CA GLY A 301 109.92 55.78 -24.68
C GLY A 301 108.41 55.57 -24.63
N SER A 302 107.65 56.66 -24.64
CA SER A 302 106.22 56.70 -24.95
C SER A 302 106.00 56.46 -26.45
N VAL A 303 105.03 55.62 -26.88
CA VAL A 303 104.16 55.86 -28.06
C VAL A 303 102.90 54.96 -28.02
N LYS A 304 101.82 55.59 -28.49
CA LYS A 304 100.39 55.31 -28.65
C LYS A 304 99.96 54.07 -29.46
N ASN A 305 98.72 53.65 -29.15
CA ASN A 305 97.58 53.19 -29.97
C ASN A 305 97.82 52.35 -31.24
N SER A 306 97.02 51.28 -31.39
CA SER A 306 96.02 51.20 -32.48
C SER A 306 95.04 50.03 -32.33
N GLU A 307 93.79 50.34 -32.65
CA GLU A 307 92.64 49.47 -32.79
C GLU A 307 92.85 48.38 -33.85
N GLN A 308 92.21 47.22 -33.65
CA GLN A 308 91.49 46.60 -34.75
C GLN A 308 90.32 45.73 -34.26
N GLN A 309 89.12 46.30 -34.42
CA GLN A 309 87.90 45.54 -34.65
C GLN A 309 88.08 44.61 -35.85
N ARG A 310 87.55 43.39 -35.74
CA ARG A 310 86.84 42.76 -36.85
C ARG A 310 85.77 41.80 -36.31
N ASN A 311 84.53 42.21 -36.53
CA ASN A 311 83.32 41.40 -36.40
C ASN A 311 83.36 40.24 -37.40
N VAL A 312 83.02 39.03 -36.94
CA VAL A 312 82.29 38.04 -37.75
C VAL A 312 81.31 37.35 -36.80
N GLY A 313 80.02 37.50 -37.10
CA GLY A 313 78.94 36.91 -36.32
C GLY A 313 78.83 35.40 -36.53
N ALA A 314 78.34 34.72 -35.50
CA ALA A 314 77.57 33.49 -35.63
C ALA A 314 76.66 33.38 -34.42
N GLU A 315 75.36 33.57 -34.65
CA GLU A 315 74.31 33.23 -33.70
C GLU A 315 74.45 31.77 -33.27
N VAL A 316 74.57 31.52 -31.96
CA VAL A 316 74.29 30.20 -31.40
C VAL A 316 73.16 30.37 -30.38
N GLY A 317 71.96 30.13 -30.89
CA GLY A 317 70.73 30.13 -30.10
C GLY A 317 70.84 29.23 -28.87
N LYS A 318 70.42 29.78 -27.73
CA LYS A 318 70.18 29.07 -26.48
C LYS A 318 69.16 27.95 -26.71
N LYS A 319 69.62 26.72 -26.89
CA LYS A 319 68.76 25.52 -26.85
C LYS A 319 68.79 24.91 -25.46
N VAL A 320 67.75 25.23 -24.69
CA VAL A 320 67.36 24.44 -23.51
C VAL A 320 67.06 22.99 -23.99
N PRO A 321 67.58 21.93 -23.33
CA PRO A 321 67.33 20.57 -23.78
C PRO A 321 65.85 20.21 -23.64
N LYS A 322 65.23 19.83 -24.75
CA LYS A 322 63.81 19.43 -24.93
C LYS A 322 63.37 18.20 -24.10
N LEU A 323 64.20 17.72 -23.18
CA LEU A 323 63.93 16.53 -22.35
C LEU A 323 62.98 16.86 -21.19
N TRP A 324 63.05 18.08 -20.66
CA TRP A 324 62.23 18.52 -19.52
C TRP A 324 60.76 18.85 -19.87
N ASN A 325 60.48 19.20 -21.14
CA ASN A 325 59.11 19.50 -21.59
C ASN A 325 58.24 18.25 -21.79
N ARG A 326 58.84 17.05 -21.83
CA ARG A 326 58.11 15.77 -21.95
C ARG A 326 57.69 15.18 -20.60
N VAL A 327 58.39 15.51 -19.51
CA VAL A 327 58.09 14.97 -18.16
C VAL A 327 56.88 15.68 -17.53
N LYS A 328 56.64 16.95 -17.87
CA LYS A 328 55.48 17.72 -17.38
C LYS A 328 54.14 17.39 -18.07
N LYS A 329 54.13 16.57 -19.13
CA LYS A 329 52.92 16.24 -19.92
C LYS A 329 52.39 14.82 -19.71
N LEU A 330 52.85 14.11 -18.67
CA LEU A 330 52.28 12.83 -18.27
C LEU A 330 51.32 13.05 -17.09
N ASP A 331 50.06 13.35 -17.42
CA ASP A 331 48.94 13.14 -16.48
C ASP A 331 48.80 11.64 -16.26
N ILE A 332 49.33 11.14 -15.14
CA ILE A 332 49.27 9.72 -14.72
C ILE A 332 48.21 9.48 -13.63
N PHE A 333 47.26 10.39 -13.43
CA PHE A 333 46.15 10.15 -12.50
C PHE A 333 44.80 10.55 -13.10
N LEU A 334 44.32 9.75 -14.05
CA LEU A 334 42.90 9.62 -14.38
C LEU A 334 42.56 8.14 -14.59
N CYS A 335 42.52 7.39 -13.49
CA CYS A 335 41.64 6.22 -13.36
C CYS A 335 40.62 6.55 -12.26
N ALA A 336 39.76 7.53 -12.54
CA ALA A 336 38.46 7.60 -11.89
C ALA A 336 37.54 6.68 -12.71
N SER A 337 37.23 5.51 -12.16
CA SER A 337 36.15 4.69 -12.69
C SER A 337 34.85 5.24 -12.13
N ASP A 338 33.95 5.65 -13.01
CA ASP A 338 32.57 6.00 -12.70
C ASP A 338 31.89 4.87 -11.95
N PHE A 339 31.59 5.09 -10.67
CA PHE A 339 30.61 4.30 -9.92
C PHE A 339 29.30 5.07 -9.95
N ASN A 340 28.39 4.66 -10.82
CA ASN A 340 26.97 5.01 -10.75
C ASN A 340 26.30 4.11 -9.70
N PRO A 341 25.70 4.62 -8.63
CA PRO A 341 24.85 3.83 -7.74
C PRO A 341 23.40 4.16 -8.03
N THR A 342 22.80 3.51 -9.03
CA THR A 342 21.35 3.37 -9.13
C THR A 342 21.06 2.07 -9.85
N TYR A 343 20.19 1.26 -9.25
CA TYR A 343 19.78 -0.11 -9.61
C TYR A 343 20.68 -1.25 -9.11
N CYS A 344 20.51 -1.57 -7.83
CA CYS A 344 20.18 -2.92 -7.32
C CYS A 344 19.66 -2.79 -5.89
#